data_AF-A0A524PYR0-F1
#
_entry.id   AF-A0A524PYR0-F1
#
_cell.length_a   1.000
_cell.length_b   1.000
_cell.length_c   1.000
_cell.angle_alpha   90.00
_cell.angle_beta   90.00
_cell.angle_gamma   90.00
#
_symmetry.space_group_name_H-M   'P 1'
#
loop_
_entity.id
_entity.type
_entity.pdbx_description
1 polymer ?
#
loop_
_entity_poly.entity_id
_entity_poly.type
_entity_poly.pdbx_seq_one_letter_code
_entity_poly.pdbx_strand_id
1 'polypeptide(L)'
;MKRTYRFRSIILAPVASGEQEKAVYDIVTGRTVKAGGFDYDMESVHSHAIELGPARIFGCRTWIPALLIALMAVILPFILIYGTLVLFMKVDMGLAGTAGRSFAISMVLFFIVIWLALGVPAAVKKLKLDFVIGERGKGNWRIVDEDKWERFELMLRLARERREKEKNTLLKPH
;
A
#
# COMPACT_ATOMS: atom_id res chain seq x y z
N MET A 1 5.98 -17.18 18.52
CA MET A 1 5.00 -16.11 18.85
C MET A 1 4.01 -15.99 17.69
N LYS A 2 2.72 -16.22 17.92
CA LYS A 2 1.65 -16.05 16.91
C LYS A 2 1.04 -14.66 17.08
N ARG A 3 0.74 -13.95 16.00
CA ARG A 3 0.01 -12.67 16.05
C ARG A 3 -1.36 -12.84 15.41
N THR A 4 -2.40 -12.46 16.13
CA THR A 4 -3.78 -12.44 15.64
C THR A 4 -4.05 -11.07 15.03
N TYR A 5 -4.47 -11.05 13.77
CA TYR A 5 -4.86 -9.82 13.08
C TYR A 5 -6.38 -9.83 12.86
N ARG A 6 -7.05 -8.79 13.35
CA ARG A 6 -8.49 -8.56 13.11
C ARG A 6 -8.64 -7.48 12.04
N PHE A 7 -9.44 -7.75 11.03
CA PHE A 7 -9.68 -6.82 9.93
C PHE A 7 -11.07 -7.05 9.33
N ARG A 8 -11.61 -6.02 8.69
CA ARG A 8 -12.91 -6.08 8.01
C ARG A 8 -12.72 -6.03 6.50
N SER A 9 -13.55 -6.79 5.78
CA SER A 9 -13.59 -6.78 4.31
C SER A 9 -14.89 -6.17 3.81
N ILE A 10 -14.82 -5.25 2.85
CA ILE A 10 -15.97 -4.65 2.17
C ILE A 10 -15.83 -4.88 0.68
N ILE A 11 -16.92 -5.20 -0.02
CA ILE A 11 -16.90 -5.22 -1.48
C ILE A 11 -16.92 -3.80 -2.03
N LEU A 12 -16.09 -3.53 -3.03
CA LEU A 12 -16.23 -2.35 -3.87
C LEU A 12 -17.26 -2.68 -4.95
N ALA A 13 -18.47 -2.17 -4.80
CA ALA A 13 -19.48 -2.27 -5.83
C ALA A 13 -19.27 -1.12 -6.84
N PRO A 14 -19.33 -1.39 -8.16
CA PRO A 14 -19.43 -0.30 -9.12
C PRO A 14 -20.73 0.46 -8.84
N VAL A 15 -20.65 1.79 -8.70
CA VAL A 15 -21.83 2.65 -8.62
C VAL A 15 -22.68 2.39 -9.87
N ALA A 16 -23.94 2.01 -9.67
CA ALA A 16 -24.88 1.79 -10.76
C ALA A 16 -24.93 3.03 -11.67
N SER A 17 -24.95 2.77 -12.98
CA SER A 17 -24.82 3.70 -14.13
C SER A 17 -25.88 4.82 -14.17
N GLY A 18 -25.87 5.70 -13.17
CA GLY A 18 -26.78 6.85 -13.08
C GLY A 18 -26.37 7.91 -12.06
N GLU A 19 -25.37 7.64 -11.20
CA GLU A 19 -24.99 8.56 -10.13
C GLU A 19 -23.52 9.02 -10.28
N GLN A 20 -23.36 10.21 -10.87
CA GLN A 20 -22.13 10.97 -11.04
C GLN A 20 -21.00 10.31 -11.87
N GLU A 21 -21.18 10.30 -13.20
CA GLU A 21 -20.07 10.30 -14.16
C GLU A 21 -19.27 11.62 -14.03
N LYS A 22 -18.38 11.74 -13.04
CA LYS A 22 -17.32 12.76 -13.07
C LYS A 22 -16.16 12.19 -13.89
N ALA A 23 -16.08 12.59 -15.16
CA ALA A 23 -14.93 12.33 -16.00
C ALA A 23 -13.68 12.95 -15.35
N VAL A 24 -12.72 12.13 -14.94
CA VAL A 24 -11.43 12.61 -14.43
C VAL A 24 -10.51 12.72 -15.63
N TYR A 25 -9.97 13.92 -15.86
CA TYR A 25 -9.03 14.17 -16.95
C TYR A 25 -7.68 13.56 -16.58
N ASP A 26 -7.25 12.55 -17.33
CA ASP A 26 -5.95 11.93 -17.11
C ASP A 26 -4.86 12.75 -17.82
N ILE A 27 -4.04 13.42 -17.01
CA ILE A 27 -2.98 14.35 -17.46
C ILE A 27 -1.88 13.60 -18.22
N VAL A 28 -1.75 12.27 -18.05
CA VAL A 28 -0.71 11.45 -18.68
C VAL A 28 -1.11 10.99 -20.07
N THR A 29 -2.39 10.68 -20.29
CA THR A 29 -2.91 10.16 -21.57
C THR A 29 -3.74 11.15 -22.38
N GLY A 30 -4.05 12.33 -21.83
CA GLY A 30 -4.86 13.36 -22.51
C GLY A 30 -6.30 12.92 -22.79
N ARG A 31 -6.79 11.88 -22.11
CA ARG A 31 -8.13 11.31 -22.27
C ARG A 31 -8.92 11.47 -20.99
N THR A 32 -10.21 11.77 -21.15
CA THR A 32 -11.19 11.69 -20.07
C THR A 32 -11.44 10.22 -19.75
N VAL A 33 -10.91 9.73 -18.63
CA VAL A 33 -11.20 8.39 -18.15
C VAL A 33 -12.48 8.49 -17.32
N LYS A 34 -13.48 7.66 -17.66
CA LYS A 34 -14.69 7.50 -16.84
C LYS A 34 -14.26 6.93 -15.50
N ALA A 35 -14.14 7.78 -14.49
CA ALA A 35 -14.02 7.33 -13.11
C ALA A 35 -15.41 6.81 -12.71
N GLY A 36 -15.70 5.56 -13.03
CA GLY A 36 -16.83 4.87 -12.41
C GLY A 36 -16.66 5.00 -10.91
N GLY A 37 -17.60 5.70 -10.26
CA GLY A 37 -17.62 5.77 -8.81
C GLY A 37 -17.63 4.33 -8.29
N PHE A 38 -16.73 4.01 -7.36
CA PHE A 38 -16.88 2.79 -6.57
C PHE A 38 -17.60 3.21 -5.30
N ASP A 39 -18.72 2.55 -5.00
CA ASP A 39 -19.37 2.70 -3.71
C ASP A 39 -19.00 1.52 -2.82
N TYR A 40 -18.99 1.80 -1.52
CA TYR A 40 -18.74 0.79 -0.51
C TYR A 40 -20.09 0.27 -0.03
N ASP A 41 -20.38 -0.98 -0.37
CA ASP A 41 -21.57 -1.65 0.15
C ASP A 41 -21.33 -2.01 1.62
N MET A 42 -21.91 -1.19 2.51
CA MET A 42 -21.80 -1.34 3.96
C MET A 42 -22.57 -2.56 4.49
N GLU A 43 -23.49 -3.15 3.70
CA GLU A 43 -24.20 -4.37 4.11
C GLU A 43 -23.32 -5.61 3.95
N SER A 44 -22.33 -5.55 3.04
CA SER A 44 -21.41 -6.65 2.76
C SER A 44 -20.29 -6.85 3.81
N VAL A 45 -20.21 -6.01 4.84
CA VAL A 45 -19.08 -5.98 5.78
C VAL A 45 -19.01 -7.28 6.60
N HIS A 46 -17.86 -7.96 6.58
CA HIS A 46 -17.52 -8.99 7.57
C HIS A 46 -16.32 -8.59 8.38
N SER A 47 -16.33 -9.07 9.62
CA SER A 47 -15.13 -9.16 10.45
C SER A 47 -14.42 -10.50 10.22
N HIS A 48 -13.11 -10.44 10.06
CA HIS A 48 -12.22 -11.57 9.86
C HIS A 48 -11.12 -11.54 10.93
N ALA A 49 -10.77 -12.72 11.45
CA ALA A 49 -9.65 -12.89 12.36
C ALA A 49 -8.70 -13.95 11.78
N ILE A 50 -7.47 -13.54 11.47
CA ILE A 50 -6.45 -14.45 10.95
C ILE A 50 -5.29 -14.57 11.94
N GLU A 51 -4.86 -15.81 12.19
CA GLU A 51 -3.62 -16.08 12.91
C GLU A 51 -2.46 -16.17 11.92
N LEU A 52 -1.55 -15.20 11.97
CA LEU A 52 -0.39 -15.13 11.09
C LEU A 52 0.86 -15.58 11.84
N GLY A 53 1.45 -16.68 11.37
CA GLY A 53 2.76 -17.14 11.77
C GLY A 53 3.87 -16.53 10.91
N PRO A 54 5.06 -16.25 11.46
CA PRO A 54 6.17 -15.64 10.71
C PRO A 54 6.60 -16.49 9.50
N ALA A 55 6.55 -17.82 9.60
CA ALA A 55 6.86 -18.71 8.48
C ALA A 55 5.97 -18.47 7.24
N ARG A 56 4.67 -18.19 7.45
CA ARG A 56 3.76 -17.85 6.33
C ARG A 56 4.08 -16.49 5.73
N ILE A 57 4.52 -15.54 6.54
CA ILE A 57 4.91 -14.21 6.06
C ILE A 57 6.14 -14.34 5.16
N PHE A 58 7.19 -15.02 5.60
CA PHE A 58 8.44 -15.21 4.82
C PHE A 58 8.29 -16.10 3.59
N GLY A 59 7.29 -17.01 3.56
CA GLY A 59 7.04 -17.89 2.42
C GLY A 59 6.35 -17.24 1.20
N CYS A 60 5.95 -15.97 1.28
CA CYS A 60 5.18 -15.34 0.19
C CYS A 60 6.04 -14.92 -1.01
N ARG A 61 5.55 -15.10 -2.24
CA ARG A 61 6.22 -14.60 -3.45
C ARG A 61 6.38 -13.06 -3.52
N THR A 62 5.67 -12.32 -2.66
CA THR A 62 5.75 -10.85 -2.56
C THR A 62 7.07 -10.32 -2.02
N TRP A 63 7.94 -11.18 -1.48
CA TRP A 63 9.29 -10.78 -1.09
C TRP A 63 10.18 -10.41 -2.28
N ILE A 64 9.92 -10.99 -3.46
CA ILE A 64 10.70 -10.75 -4.69
C ILE A 64 10.57 -9.29 -5.16
N PRO A 65 9.36 -8.72 -5.38
CA PRO A 65 9.25 -7.32 -5.78
C PRO A 65 9.74 -6.37 -4.67
N ALA A 66 9.52 -6.70 -3.39
CA ALA A 66 10.03 -5.90 -2.28
C ALA A 66 11.58 -5.86 -2.27
N LEU A 67 12.24 -6.96 -2.61
CA LEU A 67 13.69 -7.05 -2.75
C LEU A 67 14.19 -6.12 -3.86
N LEU A 68 13.55 -6.13 -5.02
CA LEU A 68 13.94 -5.29 -6.15
C LEU A 68 13.80 -3.79 -5.84
N ILE A 69 12.68 -3.40 -5.21
CA ILE A 69 12.45 -2.00 -4.82
C ILE A 69 13.47 -1.57 -3.76
N ALA A 70 13.72 -2.40 -2.76
CA ALA A 70 14.73 -2.11 -1.73
C ALA A 70 16.13 -1.98 -2.33
N LEU A 71 16.48 -2.83 -3.29
CA LEU A 71 17.78 -2.77 -3.97
C LEU A 71 17.96 -1.45 -4.71
N MET A 72 16.96 -1.03 -5.51
CA MET A 72 17.00 0.26 -6.20
C MET A 72 17.10 1.45 -5.23
N ALA A 73 16.34 1.39 -4.13
CA ALA A 73 16.34 2.44 -3.11
C ALA A 73 17.68 2.60 -2.39
N VAL A 74 18.48 1.53 -2.30
CA VAL A 74 19.77 1.55 -1.59
C VAL A 74 20.92 1.87 -2.55
N ILE A 75 20.94 1.31 -3.76
CA ILE A 75 22.06 1.49 -4.69
C ILE A 75 22.26 2.97 -5.05
N LEU A 76 21.19 3.68 -5.39
CA LEU A 76 21.25 5.09 -5.80
C LEU A 76 21.94 6.01 -4.77
N PRO A 77 21.48 6.08 -3.50
CA PRO A 77 22.11 6.94 -2.51
C PRO A 77 23.53 6.48 -2.14
N PHE A 78 23.80 5.17 -2.11
CA PHE A 78 25.14 4.68 -1.77
C PHE A 78 26.17 4.94 -2.87
N ILE A 79 25.79 4.89 -4.15
CA ILE A 79 26.67 5.33 -5.25
C ILE A 79 27.00 6.82 -5.11
N LEU A 80 26.01 7.66 -4.79
CA LEU A 80 26.23 9.09 -4.60
C LEU A 80 27.19 9.35 -3.43
N ILE A 81 26.94 8.72 -2.27
CA ILE A 81 27.81 8.87 -1.09
C ILE A 81 29.23 8.38 -1.39
N TYR A 82 29.36 7.23 -2.06
CA TYR A 82 30.65 6.69 -2.47
C TYR A 82 31.40 7.67 -3.40
N GLY A 83 30.72 8.19 -4.42
CA GLY A 83 31.28 9.19 -5.33
C GLY A 83 31.73 10.45 -4.61
N THR A 84 30.93 10.94 -3.65
CA THR A 84 31.30 12.12 -2.85
C THR A 84 32.55 11.86 -2.00
N LEU A 85 32.62 10.71 -1.33
CA LEU A 85 33.75 10.35 -0.46
C LEU A 85 35.06 10.18 -1.24
N VAL A 86 35.01 9.57 -2.42
CA VAL A 86 36.20 9.36 -3.25
C VAL A 86 36.65 10.66 -3.93
N LEU A 87 35.73 11.42 -4.51
CA LEU A 87 36.08 12.61 -5.31
C LEU A 87 36.45 13.83 -4.45
N PHE A 88 35.69 14.10 -3.38
CA PHE A 88 35.89 15.31 -2.56
C PHE A 88 36.81 15.07 -1.37
N MET A 89 36.73 13.89 -0.75
CA MET A 89 37.48 13.60 0.49
C MET A 89 38.70 12.72 0.28
N LYS A 90 38.93 12.22 -0.95
CA LYS A 90 40.05 11.33 -1.31
C LYS A 90 40.23 10.16 -0.34
N VAL A 91 39.12 9.66 0.21
CA VAL A 91 39.14 8.53 1.14
C VAL A 91 39.44 7.26 0.34
N ASP A 92 40.41 6.47 0.79
CA ASP A 92 40.64 5.14 0.25
C ASP A 92 39.52 4.20 0.69
N MET A 93 38.60 3.93 -0.23
CA MET A 93 37.44 3.06 -0.04
C MET A 93 37.72 1.62 -0.48
N GLY A 94 38.98 1.24 -0.68
CA GLY A 94 39.35 -0.15 -0.96
C GLY A 94 38.84 -1.12 0.12
N LEU A 95 38.39 -2.31 -0.29
CA LEU A 95 37.89 -3.35 0.63
C LEU A 95 38.94 -3.85 1.64
N ALA A 96 40.22 -3.55 1.42
CA ALA A 96 41.30 -3.83 2.36
C ALA A 96 41.27 -2.88 3.58
N GLY A 97 40.76 -1.66 3.42
CA GLY A 97 40.65 -0.65 4.46
C GLY A 97 39.43 -0.83 5.38
N THR A 98 39.55 -0.36 6.61
CA THR A 98 38.45 -0.35 7.60
C THR A 98 37.27 0.52 7.15
N ALA A 99 37.54 1.64 6.47
CA ALA A 99 36.52 2.53 5.91
C ALA A 99 35.65 1.83 4.86
N GLY A 100 36.25 1.22 3.84
CA GLY A 100 35.52 0.48 2.80
C GLY A 100 34.69 -0.68 3.36
N ARG A 101 35.22 -1.43 4.34
CA ARG A 101 34.48 -2.51 5.03
C ARG A 101 33.28 -2.00 5.80
N SER A 102 33.47 -0.95 6.60
CA SER A 102 32.38 -0.35 7.37
C SER A 102 31.27 0.22 6.47
N PHE A 103 31.65 0.83 5.34
CA PHE A 103 30.73 1.32 4.33
C PHE A 103 29.90 0.18 3.72
N ALA A 104 30.55 -0.91 3.28
CA ALA A 104 29.86 -2.09 2.74
C ALA A 104 28.91 -2.73 3.76
N ILE A 105 29.33 -2.86 5.02
CA ILE A 105 28.48 -3.39 6.10
C ILE A 105 27.26 -2.47 6.32
N SER A 106 27.46 -1.15 6.33
CA SER A 106 26.36 -0.19 6.48
C SER A 106 25.35 -0.28 5.32
N MET A 107 25.82 -0.47 4.09
CA MET A 107 24.98 -0.67 2.90
C MET A 107 24.12 -1.92 3.03
N VAL A 108 24.72 -3.03 3.44
CA VAL A 108 24.01 -4.31 3.62
C VAL A 108 22.97 -4.21 4.74
N LEU A 109 23.35 -3.61 5.88
CA LEU A 109 22.42 -3.41 6.99
C LEU A 109 21.24 -2.52 6.58
N PHE A 110 21.51 -1.41 5.90
CA PHE A 110 20.46 -0.51 5.43
C PHE A 110 19.53 -1.19 4.42
N PHE A 111 20.09 -2.00 3.53
CA PHE A 111 19.32 -2.85 2.62
C PHE A 111 18.39 -3.81 3.35
N ILE A 112 18.90 -4.54 4.36
CA ILE A 112 18.09 -5.48 5.14
C ILE A 112 16.94 -4.74 5.83
N VAL A 113 17.21 -3.57 6.42
CA VAL A 113 16.19 -2.76 7.12
C VAL A 113 15.10 -2.31 6.14
N ILE A 114 15.46 -1.74 5.00
CA ILE A 114 14.49 -1.31 3.98
C ILE A 114 13.70 -2.50 3.44
N TRP A 115 14.40 -3.61 3.16
CA TRP A 115 13.77 -4.80 2.62
C TRP A 115 12.72 -5.38 3.58
N LEU A 116 13.02 -5.44 4.87
CA LEU A 116 12.04 -5.83 5.89
C LEU A 116 10.90 -4.81 6.02
N ALA A 117 11.22 -3.52 6.02
CA ALA A 117 10.23 -2.45 6.13
C ALA A 117 9.21 -2.45 4.99
N LEU A 118 9.62 -2.82 3.78
CA LEU A 118 8.74 -2.93 2.60
C LEU A 118 8.10 -4.33 2.48
N GLY A 119 8.86 -5.38 2.76
CA GLY A 119 8.45 -6.78 2.57
C GLY A 119 7.36 -7.23 3.54
N VAL A 120 7.51 -6.91 4.83
CA VAL A 120 6.54 -7.30 5.87
C VAL A 120 5.13 -6.75 5.59
N PRO A 121 4.92 -5.42 5.39
CA PRO A 121 3.57 -4.91 5.14
C PRO A 121 2.99 -5.41 3.82
N ALA A 122 3.80 -5.59 2.77
CA ALA A 122 3.34 -6.13 1.49
C ALA A 122 2.88 -7.60 1.63
N ALA A 123 3.65 -8.43 2.33
CA ALA A 123 3.30 -9.81 2.61
C ALA A 123 2.02 -9.93 3.46
N VAL A 124 1.88 -9.12 4.51
CA VAL A 124 0.67 -9.10 5.35
C VAL A 124 -0.56 -8.69 4.55
N LYS A 125 -0.47 -7.63 3.74
CA LYS A 125 -1.59 -7.20 2.88
C LYS A 125 -2.04 -8.31 1.93
N LYS A 126 -1.08 -8.99 1.28
CA LYS A 126 -1.37 -10.09 0.38
C LYS A 126 -2.01 -11.28 1.10
N LEU A 127 -1.49 -11.67 2.26
CA LEU A 127 -2.06 -12.77 3.05
C LEU A 127 -3.49 -12.47 3.51
N LYS A 128 -3.80 -11.22 3.89
CA LYS A 128 -5.17 -10.81 4.19
C LYS A 128 -6.08 -10.92 2.96
N LEU A 129 -5.58 -10.51 1.79
CA LEU A 129 -6.33 -10.61 0.54
C LEU A 129 -6.58 -12.07 0.13
N ASP A 130 -5.55 -12.90 0.18
CA ASP A 130 -5.65 -14.32 -0.16
C ASP A 130 -6.63 -15.04 0.79
N PHE A 131 -6.68 -14.65 2.07
CA PHE A 131 -7.67 -15.16 3.04
C PHE A 131 -9.11 -14.77 2.66
N VAL A 132 -9.36 -13.49 2.37
CA VAL A 132 -10.69 -13.02 1.96
C VAL A 132 -11.15 -13.69 0.66
N ILE A 133 -10.25 -13.84 -0.31
CA ILE A 133 -10.56 -14.55 -1.56
C ILE A 133 -10.87 -16.02 -1.31
N GLY A 134 -10.17 -16.66 -0.36
CA GLY A 134 -10.42 -18.05 0.04
C GLY A 134 -11.79 -18.26 0.68
N GLU A 135 -12.24 -17.33 1.53
CA GLU A 135 -13.54 -17.46 2.21
C GLU A 135 -14.72 -16.96 1.38
N ARG A 136 -14.55 -15.84 0.65
CA ARG A 136 -15.66 -15.12 0.00
C ARG A 136 -15.64 -15.18 -1.52
N GLY A 137 -14.61 -15.79 -2.10
CA GLY A 137 -14.43 -15.88 -3.55
C GLY A 137 -13.75 -14.65 -4.18
N LYS A 138 -13.55 -14.72 -5.50
CA LYS A 138 -12.90 -13.66 -6.27
C LYS A 138 -13.80 -12.43 -6.36
N GLY A 139 -13.34 -11.30 -5.83
CA GLY A 139 -14.05 -10.02 -5.86
C GLY A 139 -13.09 -8.85 -5.61
N ASN A 140 -13.53 -7.62 -5.92
CA ASN A 140 -12.76 -6.42 -5.61
C ASN A 140 -12.95 -6.06 -4.13
N TRP A 141 -12.16 -6.67 -3.27
CA TRP A 141 -12.27 -6.54 -1.83
C TRP A 141 -11.38 -5.43 -1.29
N ARG A 142 -11.97 -4.47 -0.56
CA ARG A 142 -11.23 -3.52 0.28
C ARG A 142 -11.05 -4.14 1.66
N ILE A 143 -9.81 -4.21 2.14
CA ILE A 143 -9.47 -4.72 3.47
C ILE A 143 -9.09 -3.52 4.35
N VAL A 144 -9.80 -3.36 5.47
CA VAL A 144 -9.60 -2.28 6.43
C VAL A 144 -9.29 -2.91 7.79
N ASP A 145 -8.22 -2.45 8.43
CA ASP A 145 -7.88 -2.91 9.77
C ASP A 145 -8.89 -2.39 10.79
N GLU A 146 -9.16 -3.16 11.85
CA GLU A 146 -10.16 -2.82 12.87
C GLU A 146 -9.87 -1.48 13.56
N ASP A 147 -8.59 -1.19 13.82
CA ASP A 147 -8.12 0.08 14.44
C ASP A 147 -8.39 1.32 13.57
N LYS A 148 -8.55 1.13 12.26
CA LYS A 148 -8.80 2.20 11.29
C LYS A 148 -10.25 2.24 10.84
N TRP A 149 -11.06 1.29 11.28
CA TRP A 149 -12.44 1.15 10.84
C TRP A 149 -13.27 2.40 11.16
N GLU A 150 -13.24 2.88 12.39
CA GLU A 150 -14.03 4.05 12.81
C GLU A 150 -13.73 5.30 11.98
N ARG A 151 -12.44 5.55 11.71
CA ARG A 151 -12.03 6.68 10.85
C ARG A 151 -12.50 6.48 9.42
N PHE A 152 -12.45 5.25 8.92
CA PHE A 152 -12.89 4.93 7.57
C PHE A 152 -14.40 5.12 7.43
N GLU A 153 -15.19 4.65 8.40
CA GLU A 153 -16.64 4.83 8.46
C GLU A 153 -17.03 6.31 8.53
N LEU A 154 -16.34 7.10 9.37
CA LEU A 154 -16.55 8.54 9.47
C LEU A 154 -16.26 9.25 8.14
N MET A 155 -15.18 8.88 7.44
CA MET A 155 -14.88 9.43 6.11
C MET A 155 -15.95 9.07 5.08
N LEU A 156 -16.48 7.85 5.09
CA LEU A 156 -17.56 7.43 4.19
C LEU A 156 -18.86 8.17 4.46
N ARG A 157 -19.21 8.37 5.73
CA ARG A 157 -20.39 9.13 6.13
C ARG A 157 -20.29 10.59 5.68
N LEU A 158 -19.16 11.23 5.93
CA LEU A 158 -18.92 12.61 5.46
C LEU A 158 -18.96 12.72 3.93
N ALA A 159 -18.47 11.71 3.21
CA ALA A 159 -18.55 11.69 1.76
C ALA A 159 -19.99 11.57 1.25
N ARG A 160 -20.83 10.73 1.89
CA ARG A 160 -22.27 10.64 1.58
C ARG A 160 -23.00 11.94 1.87
N GLU A 161 -22.79 12.52 3.06
CA GLU A 161 -23.43 13.78 3.45
C GLU A 161 -23.07 14.94 2.48
N ARG A 162 -21.82 14.97 1.96
CA ARG A 162 -21.44 15.93 0.91
C ARG A 162 -22.18 15.70 -0.40
N ARG A 163 -22.29 14.45 -0.85
CA ARG A 163 -23.05 14.11 -2.08
C ARG A 163 -24.52 14.47 -1.96
N GLU A 164 -25.14 14.21 -0.81
CA GLU A 164 -26.53 14.56 -0.54
C GLU A 164 -26.74 16.08 -0.54
N LYS A 165 -25.82 16.85 0.06
CA LYS A 165 -25.86 18.31 0.03
C LYS A 165 -25.67 18.87 -1.39
N GLU A 166 -24.75 18.32 -2.19
CA GLU A 166 -24.59 18.68 -3.60
C GLU A 166 -25.88 18.41 -4.39
N LYS A 167 -26.48 17.23 -4.24
CA LYS A 167 -27.76 16.88 -4.89
C LYS A 167 -28.91 17.80 -4.48
N ASN A 168 -29.06 18.09 -3.19
CA ASN A 168 -30.12 18.98 -2.69
C ASN A 168 -29.94 20.44 -3.13
N THR A 169 -28.70 20.89 -3.34
CA THR A 169 -28.42 22.24 -3.87
C THR A 169 -28.72 22.33 -5.36
N LEU A 170 -28.51 21.26 -6.12
CA LEU A 170 -28.86 21.17 -7.55
C LEU A 170 -30.37 21.04 -7.79
N LEU A 171 -31.14 20.53 -6.83
CA LEU A 171 -32.59 20.30 -6.94
C LEU A 171 -33.45 21.49 -6.46
N LYS A 172 -32.85 22.57 -5.96
CA LYS A 172 -33.54 23.85 -5.77
C LYS A 172 -33.22 24.78 -6.96
N PRO A 173 -34.00 24.73 -8.05
CA PRO A 173 -33.95 25.81 -9.03
C PRO A 173 -34.47 27.10 -8.36
N HIS A 174 -33.72 28.18 -8.53
CA HIS A 174 -34.19 29.54 -8.29
C HIS A 174 -35.34 29.89 -9.23
#